data_AF-A0A5C7QV82-F1
#
_entry.id   AF-A0A5C7QV82-F1
#
_cell.length_a   1.000
_cell.length_b   1.000
_cell.length_c   1.000
_cell.angle_alpha   90.00
_cell.angle_beta   90.00
_cell.angle_gamma   90.00
#
_symmetry.space_group_name_H-M   'P 1'
#
loop_
_entity.id
_entity.type
_entity.pdbx_description
1 polymer ?
#
loop_
_entity_poly.entity_id
_entity_poly.type
_entity_poly.pdbx_seq_one_letter_code
_entity_poly.pdbx_strand_id
1 'polypeptide(L)'
;MRSFLYRLADYFALGGGLIIMVIVLVTTANVTAFTLNRIASLWGGQVPGLSGYEDFVRLAMSAAALMFFPLAQVKHGHVAVDIFMNKAPAWLQRFTDKCWSVLILLMALFLMYWMIIGLFEKRADHVVVGVLNWVEWPFYIPGILSLLLWAAIAFVQLLDDAPVEVNHV
;
A
#
# COMPACT_ATOMS: atom_id res chain seq x y z
N MET A 1 6.26 -20.07 -11.27
CA MET A 1 5.21 -19.50 -10.40
C MET A 1 5.73 -18.32 -9.58
N ARG A 2 6.86 -18.46 -8.85
CA ARG A 2 7.49 -17.36 -8.07
C ARG A 2 7.82 -16.11 -8.87
N SER A 3 8.51 -16.25 -10.00
CA SER A 3 8.87 -15.13 -10.87
C SER A 3 7.66 -14.34 -11.38
N PHE A 4 6.52 -15.01 -11.57
CA PHE A 4 5.28 -14.35 -11.97
C PHE A 4 4.68 -13.52 -10.83
N LEU A 5 4.58 -14.08 -9.61
CA LEU A 5 4.08 -13.36 -8.44
C LEU A 5 4.97 -12.15 -8.08
N TYR A 6 6.29 -12.29 -8.19
CA TYR A 6 7.23 -11.21 -7.88
C TYR A 6 7.14 -10.08 -8.90
N ARG A 7 7.06 -10.41 -10.20
CA ARG A 7 6.78 -9.41 -11.24
C ARG A 7 5.45 -8.70 -11.01
N LEU A 8 4.42 -9.45 -10.60
CA LEU A 8 3.12 -8.85 -10.27
C LEU A 8 3.24 -7.90 -9.08
N ALA A 9 4.01 -8.25 -8.05
CA ALA A 9 4.30 -7.36 -6.92
C ALA A 9 5.05 -6.10 -7.36
N ASP A 10 6.02 -6.21 -8.26
CA ASP A 10 6.72 -5.07 -8.84
C ASP A 10 5.74 -4.15 -9.60
N TYR A 11 4.85 -4.70 -10.43
CA TYR A 11 3.84 -3.91 -11.14
C TYR A 11 2.87 -3.20 -10.19
N PHE A 12 2.43 -3.86 -9.11
CA PHE A 12 1.60 -3.23 -8.09
C PHE A 12 2.35 -2.09 -7.38
N ALA A 13 3.61 -2.29 -7.01
CA ALA A 13 4.43 -1.25 -6.40
C ALA A 13 4.69 -0.07 -7.34
N LEU A 14 4.92 -0.31 -8.64
CA LEU A 14 5.03 0.74 -9.64
C LEU A 14 3.71 1.50 -9.81
N GLY A 15 2.58 0.79 -9.80
CA GLY A 15 1.24 1.40 -9.81
C GLY A 15 1.00 2.29 -8.59
N GLY A 16 1.34 1.79 -7.38
CA GLY A 16 1.28 2.57 -6.15
C GLY A 16 2.18 3.80 -6.19
N GLY A 17 3.39 3.66 -6.74
CA GLY A 17 4.33 4.76 -6.94
C GLY A 17 3.80 5.82 -7.90
N LEU A 18 3.14 5.41 -8.98
CA LEU A 18 2.49 6.32 -9.92
C LEU A 18 1.34 7.09 -9.23
N ILE A 19 0.52 6.42 -8.42
CA ILE A 19 -0.55 7.07 -7.66
C ILE A 19 0.04 8.12 -6.69
N ILE A 20 1.11 7.78 -5.97
CA ILE A 20 1.81 8.74 -5.10
C ILE A 20 2.35 9.93 -5.91
N MET A 21 2.90 9.71 -7.10
CA MET A 21 3.36 10.80 -7.96
C MET A 21 2.21 11.75 -8.33
N VAL A 22 1.03 11.22 -8.66
CA VAL A 22 -0.17 12.03 -8.91
C VAL A 22 -0.60 12.80 -7.66
N ILE A 23 -0.60 12.15 -6.49
CA ILE A 23 -0.87 12.82 -5.20
C ILE A 23 0.09 14.00 -4.99
N VAL A 24 1.38 13.80 -5.20
CA VAL A 24 2.41 14.85 -5.06
C VAL A 24 2.15 16.00 -6.04
N LEU A 25 1.81 15.71 -7.29
CA LEU A 25 1.51 16.75 -8.27
C LEU A 25 0.27 17.57 -7.88
N VAL A 26 -0.82 16.91 -7.48
CA VAL A 26 -2.07 17.59 -7.08
C VAL A 26 -1.87 18.42 -5.81
N THR A 27 -1.18 17.89 -4.81
CA THR A 27 -0.88 18.60 -3.57
C THR A 27 0.04 19.80 -3.81
N THR A 28 1.09 19.63 -4.63
CA THR A 28 2.00 20.73 -5.01
C THR A 28 1.26 21.81 -5.79
N ALA A 29 0.40 21.44 -6.74
CA ALA A 29 -0.42 22.39 -7.50
C ALA A 29 -1.35 23.18 -6.56
N ASN A 30 -1.99 22.52 -5.60
CA ASN A 30 -2.87 23.19 -4.65
C ASN A 30 -2.11 24.14 -3.71
N VAL A 31 -0.98 23.71 -3.16
CA VAL A 31 -0.12 24.57 -2.33
C VAL A 31 0.33 25.79 -3.14
N THR A 32 0.73 25.60 -4.40
CA THR A 32 1.13 26.69 -5.30
C THR A 32 -0.01 27.68 -5.55
N ALA A 33 -1.22 27.17 -5.85
CA ALA A 33 -2.41 28.00 -6.03
C ALA A 33 -2.74 28.80 -4.76
N PHE A 34 -2.60 28.18 -3.59
CA PHE A 34 -2.81 28.85 -2.31
C PHE A 34 -1.77 29.95 -2.04
N THR A 35 -0.50 29.68 -2.33
CA THR A 35 0.57 30.69 -2.23
C THR A 35 0.34 31.85 -3.19
N LEU A 36 -0.04 31.57 -4.44
CA LEU A 36 -0.38 32.60 -5.42
C LEU A 36 -1.61 33.42 -4.99
N ASN A 37 -2.64 32.78 -4.43
CA ASN A 37 -3.79 33.48 -3.87
C ASN A 37 -3.37 34.44 -2.76
N ARG A 38 -2.47 34.00 -1.86
CA ARG A 38 -1.98 34.84 -0.77
C ARG A 38 -1.22 36.06 -1.31
N ILE A 39 -0.40 35.89 -2.35
CA ILE A 39 0.31 37.00 -2.99
C ILE A 39 -0.69 37.92 -3.72
N ALA A 40 -1.58 37.37 -4.54
CA ALA A 40 -2.58 38.13 -5.29
C ALA A 40 -3.53 38.92 -4.39
N SER A 41 -3.89 38.36 -3.22
CA SER A 41 -4.77 39.01 -2.24
C SER A 41 -4.18 40.30 -1.67
N LEU A 42 -2.85 40.44 -1.64
CA LEU A 42 -2.18 41.69 -1.26
C LEU A 42 -2.40 42.80 -2.29
N TRP A 43 -2.73 42.44 -3.53
CA TRP A 43 -2.99 43.34 -4.65
C TRP A 43 -4.47 43.36 -5.07
N GLY A 44 -5.37 42.83 -4.21
CA GLY A 44 -6.81 42.78 -4.47
C GLY A 44 -7.26 41.69 -5.46
N GLY A 45 -6.37 40.80 -5.89
CA GLY A 45 -6.70 39.65 -6.73
C GLY A 45 -7.09 38.41 -5.91
N GLN A 46 -7.82 37.48 -6.52
CA GLN A 46 -8.16 36.18 -5.93
C GLN A 46 -7.80 35.05 -6.90
N VAL A 47 -7.12 34.02 -6.39
CA VAL A 47 -6.83 32.79 -7.12
C VAL A 47 -7.56 31.63 -6.41
N PRO A 48 -8.49 30.94 -7.07
CA PRO A 48 -9.17 29.80 -6.45
C PRO A 48 -8.19 28.62 -6.27
N GLY A 49 -8.23 28.00 -5.09
CA GLY A 49 -7.54 26.72 -4.84
C GLY A 49 -8.28 25.53 -5.45
N LEU A 50 -7.66 24.36 -5.43
CA LEU A 50 -8.31 23.11 -5.88
C LEU A 50 -9.25 22.60 -4.79
N SER A 51 -10.53 22.96 -4.86
CA SER A 51 -11.52 22.46 -3.91
C SER A 51 -11.67 20.93 -4.04
N GLY A 52 -11.67 20.23 -2.91
CA GLY A 52 -11.82 18.77 -2.85
C GLY A 52 -10.54 17.96 -3.08
N TYR A 53 -9.39 18.58 -3.30
CA TYR A 53 -8.13 17.83 -3.46
C TYR A 53 -7.84 16.86 -2.29
N GLU A 54 -8.28 17.20 -1.07
CA GLU A 54 -8.12 16.36 0.13
C GLU A 54 -8.88 15.04 0.02
N ASP A 55 -10.10 15.07 -0.52
CA ASP A 55 -10.92 13.87 -0.75
C ASP A 55 -10.24 12.96 -1.78
N PHE A 56 -9.73 13.54 -2.88
CA PHE A 56 -8.96 12.80 -3.88
C PHE A 56 -7.72 12.15 -3.26
N VAL A 57 -6.93 12.93 -2.53
CA VAL A 57 -5.69 12.44 -1.90
C VAL A 57 -6.00 11.34 -0.90
N ARG A 58 -7.05 11.49 -0.08
CA ARG A 58 -7.49 10.48 0.89
C ARG A 58 -7.85 9.16 0.22
N LEU A 59 -8.64 9.22 -0.85
CA LEU A 59 -9.08 8.03 -1.60
C LEU A 59 -7.92 7.38 -2.37
N ALA A 60 -7.07 8.17 -3.02
CA ALA A 60 -5.91 7.67 -3.75
C ALA A 60 -4.88 7.04 -2.80
N MET A 61 -4.66 7.64 -1.63
CA MET A 61 -3.70 7.16 -0.64
C MET A 61 -4.12 5.83 0.00
N SER A 62 -5.42 5.63 0.23
CA SER A 62 -5.94 4.36 0.79
C SER A 62 -5.65 3.17 -0.12
N ALA A 63 -5.68 3.38 -1.44
CA ALA A 63 -5.26 2.39 -2.43
C ALA A 63 -3.73 2.23 -2.50
N ALA A 64 -3.00 3.35 -2.62
CA ALA A 64 -1.56 3.34 -2.87
C ALA A 64 -0.76 2.69 -1.75
N ALA A 65 -1.12 2.92 -0.48
CA ALA A 65 -0.39 2.39 0.67
C ALA A 65 -0.27 0.87 0.64
N LEU A 66 -1.38 0.18 0.36
CA LEU A 66 -1.46 -1.28 0.37
C LEU A 66 -0.73 -1.92 -0.82
N MET A 67 -0.63 -1.21 -1.94
CA MET A 67 0.05 -1.70 -3.15
C MET A 67 1.55 -1.98 -2.97
N PHE A 68 2.19 -1.39 -1.95
CA PHE A 68 3.61 -1.63 -1.67
C PHE A 68 3.87 -2.89 -0.83
N PHE A 69 2.87 -3.40 -0.10
CA PHE A 69 3.05 -4.54 0.80
C PHE A 69 3.46 -5.85 0.11
N PRO A 70 2.93 -6.21 -1.07
CA PRO A 70 3.42 -7.37 -1.82
C PRO A 70 4.93 -7.30 -2.06
N LEU A 71 5.45 -6.15 -2.51
CA LEU A 71 6.87 -5.98 -2.78
C LEU A 71 7.70 -6.01 -1.48
N ALA A 72 7.19 -5.42 -0.39
CA ALA A 72 7.84 -5.46 0.91
C ALA A 72 8.02 -6.91 1.41
N GLN A 73 7.04 -7.78 1.15
CA GLN A 73 7.13 -9.19 1.49
C GLN A 73 8.16 -9.95 0.65
N VAL A 74 8.22 -9.66 -0.66
CA VAL A 74 9.22 -10.27 -1.56
C VAL A 74 10.64 -9.99 -1.07
N LYS A 75 10.89 -8.78 -0.54
CA LYS A 75 12.21 -8.35 -0.05
C LYS A 75 12.57 -8.83 1.35
N HIS A 76 11.74 -9.68 1.99
CA HIS A 76 11.98 -10.19 3.34
C HIS A 76 12.34 -9.08 4.34
N GLY A 77 11.47 -8.09 4.53
CA GLY A 77 11.74 -6.92 5.39
C GLY A 77 11.87 -7.19 6.91
N HIS A 78 12.35 -8.36 7.33
CA HIS A 78 12.37 -8.83 8.73
C HIS A 78 13.70 -8.51 9.43
N VAL A 79 14.36 -7.43 8.98
CA VAL A 79 15.71 -6.99 9.36
C VAL A 79 15.96 -6.97 10.87
N ALA A 80 14.94 -6.63 11.67
CA ALA A 80 15.08 -6.59 13.12
C ALA A 80 15.30 -7.98 13.74
N VAL A 81 14.63 -9.01 13.24
CA VAL A 81 14.76 -10.38 13.76
C VAL A 81 16.12 -10.96 13.37
N ASP A 82 16.59 -10.70 12.15
CA ASP A 82 17.87 -11.21 11.64
C ASP A 82 19.06 -10.78 12.51
N ILE A 83 19.09 -9.54 12.99
CA ILE A 83 20.18 -9.01 13.84
C ILE A 83 20.29 -9.78 15.16
N PHE A 84 19.15 -10.11 15.78
CA PHE A 84 19.13 -10.89 17.02
C PHE A 84 19.37 -12.38 16.76
N MET A 85 18.88 -12.90 15.63
CA MET A 85 18.93 -14.32 15.31
C MET A 85 20.25 -14.75 14.68
N ASN A 86 21.09 -13.83 14.18
CA ASN A 86 22.42 -14.12 13.65
C ASN A 86 23.36 -14.84 14.63
N LYS A 87 23.11 -14.78 15.94
CA LYS A 87 23.87 -15.52 16.97
C LYS A 87 23.19 -16.81 17.43
N ALA A 88 21.98 -17.10 16.94
CA ALA A 88 21.19 -18.27 17.31
C ALA A 88 21.52 -19.48 16.41
N PRO A 89 21.28 -20.72 16.90
CA PRO A 89 21.45 -21.92 16.07
C PRO A 89 20.44 -21.95 14.90
N ALA A 90 20.87 -22.51 13.77
CA ALA A 90 20.14 -22.49 12.50
C ALA A 90 18.70 -23.05 12.56
N TRP A 91 18.40 -23.95 13.50
CA TRP A 91 17.04 -24.48 13.68
C TRP A 91 16.08 -23.42 14.22
N LEU A 92 16.54 -22.55 15.12
CA LEU A 92 15.73 -21.52 15.76
C LEU A 92 15.47 -20.36 14.80
N GLN A 93 16.46 -19.99 13.98
CA GLN A 93 16.30 -19.03 12.87
C GLN A 93 15.16 -19.47 11.94
N ARG A 94 15.26 -20.70 11.40
CA ARG A 94 14.24 -21.25 10.50
C ARG A 94 12.86 -21.34 11.13
N PHE A 95 12.77 -21.68 12.41
CA PHE A 95 11.49 -21.74 13.11
C PHE A 95 10.86 -20.34 13.21
N THR A 96 11.62 -19.33 13.61
CA THR A 96 11.12 -17.96 13.74
C THR A 96 10.73 -17.36 12.39
N ASP A 97 11.50 -17.61 11.33
CA ASP A 97 11.16 -17.16 9.98
C ASP A 97 9.83 -17.75 9.49
N LYS A 98 9.61 -19.05 9.76
CA LYS A 98 8.34 -19.72 9.45
C LYS A 98 7.19 -19.15 10.28
N CYS A 99 7.37 -19.01 11.60
CA CYS A 99 6.36 -18.43 12.48
C CYS A 99 5.95 -17.03 12.01
N TRP A 100 6.93 -16.20 11.65
CA TRP A 100 6.68 -14.86 11.17
C TRP A 100 5.96 -14.85 9.81
N SER A 101 6.35 -15.73 8.89
CA SER A 101 5.66 -15.90 7.61
C SER A 101 4.20 -16.32 7.79
N VAL A 102 3.91 -17.23 8.73
CA VAL A 102 2.53 -17.60 9.10
C VAL A 102 1.77 -16.42 9.68
N LEU A 103 2.37 -15.65 10.57
CA LEU A 103 1.74 -14.46 11.17
C LEU A 103 1.38 -13.42 10.10
N ILE A 104 2.30 -13.15 9.15
CA ILE A 104 2.05 -12.25 8.03
C ILE A 104 0.91 -12.78 7.16
N LEU A 105 0.91 -14.07 6.82
CA LEU A 105 -0.14 -14.68 6.01
C LEU A 105 -1.52 -14.51 6.67
N LEU A 106 -1.62 -14.84 7.96
CA LEU A 106 -2.86 -14.69 8.73
C LEU A 106 -3.31 -13.23 8.82
N MET A 107 -2.37 -12.31 9.06
CA MET A 107 -2.65 -10.88 9.10
C MET A 107 -3.14 -10.36 7.75
N ALA A 108 -2.49 -10.73 6.64
CA ALA A 108 -2.91 -10.32 5.30
C ALA A 108 -4.32 -10.82 4.95
N LEU A 109 -4.64 -12.08 5.27
CA LEU A 109 -5.97 -12.65 5.07
C LEU A 109 -7.02 -11.98 5.98
N PHE A 110 -6.68 -11.70 7.23
CA PHE A 110 -7.55 -10.99 8.17
C PHE A 110 -7.89 -9.59 7.66
N LEU A 111 -6.88 -8.80 7.26
CA LEU A 111 -7.08 -7.47 6.69
C LEU A 111 -7.90 -7.53 5.40
N MET A 112 -7.63 -8.51 4.53
CA MET A 112 -8.37 -8.69 3.28
C MET A 112 -9.86 -8.96 3.55
N TYR A 113 -10.16 -9.84 4.50
CA TYR A 113 -11.53 -10.15 4.90
C TYR A 113 -12.29 -8.92 5.37
N TRP A 114 -11.69 -8.13 6.27
CA TRP A 114 -12.29 -6.89 6.76
C TRP A 114 -12.45 -5.81 5.68
N MET A 115 -11.49 -5.70 4.75
CA MET A 115 -11.62 -4.79 3.62
C MET A 115 -12.76 -5.19 2.68
N ILE A 116 -12.99 -6.49 2.46
CA ILE A 116 -14.10 -6.96 1.64
C ILE A 116 -15.45 -6.64 2.31
N ILE A 117 -15.58 -6.84 3.62
CA ILE A 117 -16.79 -6.43 4.36
C ILE A 117 -16.99 -4.92 4.24
N GLY A 118 -15.95 -4.13 4.54
CA GLY A 118 -16.01 -2.68 4.45
C GLY A 118 -16.38 -2.18 3.05
N LEU A 119 -15.90 -2.85 1.99
CA LEU A 119 -16.29 -2.56 0.60
C LEU A 119 -17.80 -2.72 0.39
N PHE A 120 -18.38 -3.85 0.85
CA PHE A 120 -19.81 -4.12 0.68
C PHE A 120 -20.68 -3.17 1.48
N GLU A 121 -20.30 -2.85 2.72
CA GLU A 121 -20.98 -1.86 3.56
C GLU A 121 -20.98 -0.48 2.89
N LYS A 122 -19.81 0.01 2.46
CA LYS A 122 -19.68 1.31 1.77
C LYS A 122 -20.46 1.38 0.47
N ARG A 123 -20.58 0.25 -0.24
CA ARG A 123 -21.39 0.15 -1.46
C ARG A 123 -22.89 0.17 -1.14
N ALA A 124 -23.33 -0.54 -0.11
CA ALA A 124 -24.75 -0.59 0.29
C ALA A 124 -25.24 0.77 0.82
N ASP A 125 -24.39 1.47 1.57
CA ASP A 125 -24.69 2.79 2.13
C ASP A 125 -24.53 3.93 1.12
N HIS A 126 -24.13 3.62 -0.12
CA HIS A 126 -23.85 4.61 -1.17
C HIS A 126 -22.94 5.76 -0.70
N VAL A 127 -21.91 5.43 0.09
CA VAL A 127 -21.05 6.44 0.71
C VAL A 127 -20.26 7.19 -0.36
N VAL A 128 -20.33 8.52 -0.27
CA VAL A 128 -19.60 9.47 -1.12
C VAL A 128 -18.74 10.39 -0.27
N VAL A 129 -17.63 10.84 -0.85
CA VAL A 129 -16.78 11.87 -0.23
C VAL A 129 -17.47 13.24 -0.26
N GLY A 130 -17.20 14.06 0.75
CA GLY A 130 -18.00 15.25 1.04
C GLY A 130 -17.95 16.34 -0.03
N VAL A 131 -16.77 16.61 -0.61
CA VAL A 131 -16.59 17.73 -1.55
C VAL A 131 -16.74 17.28 -2.99
N LEU A 132 -16.07 16.19 -3.40
CA LEU A 132 -16.14 15.70 -4.79
C LEU A 132 -17.40 14.88 -5.10
N ASN A 133 -18.13 14.42 -4.09
CA ASN A 133 -19.26 13.49 -4.26
C ASN A 133 -18.89 12.22 -5.04
N TRP A 134 -17.62 11.80 -4.99
CA TRP A 134 -17.19 10.54 -5.58
C TRP A 134 -17.52 9.37 -4.68
N VAL A 135 -17.86 8.23 -5.29
CA VAL A 135 -18.16 7.01 -4.57
C VAL A 135 -16.87 6.38 -4.02
N GLU A 136 -16.87 5.98 -2.74
CA GLU A 136 -15.67 5.51 -2.05
C GLU A 136 -15.26 4.07 -2.41
N TRP A 137 -16.23 3.17 -2.64
CA TRP A 137 -15.98 1.72 -2.77
C TRP A 137 -14.96 1.32 -3.87
N PRO A 138 -14.84 1.97 -5.04
CA PRO A 138 -13.88 1.55 -6.06
C PRO A 138 -12.43 1.60 -5.58
N PHE A 139 -12.11 2.48 -4.64
CA PHE A 139 -10.75 2.66 -4.11
C PHE A 139 -10.29 1.51 -3.18
N TYR A 140 -11.22 0.66 -2.73
CA TYR A 140 -10.88 -0.54 -1.95
C TYR A 140 -10.36 -1.68 -2.83
N ILE A 141 -10.78 -1.76 -4.09
CA ILE A 141 -10.40 -2.84 -5.04
C ILE A 141 -8.88 -3.01 -5.14
N PRO A 142 -8.08 -1.97 -5.47
CA PRO A 142 -6.63 -2.10 -5.54
C PRO A 142 -6.00 -2.57 -4.23
N GLY A 143 -6.51 -2.10 -3.09
CA GLY A 143 -6.06 -2.53 -1.77
C GLY A 143 -6.32 -4.02 -1.52
N ILE A 144 -7.53 -4.51 -1.81
CA ILE A 144 -7.90 -5.92 -1.67
C ILE A 144 -7.05 -6.82 -2.58
N LEU A 145 -6.84 -6.42 -3.84
CA LEU A 145 -5.97 -7.15 -4.76
C LEU A 145 -4.52 -7.21 -4.26
N SER A 146 -4.04 -6.13 -3.64
CA SER A 146 -2.70 -6.08 -3.04
C SER A 146 -2.60 -7.01 -1.84
N LEU A 147 -3.62 -7.05 -0.97
CA LEU A 147 -3.64 -7.96 0.18
C LEU A 147 -3.72 -9.43 -0.25
N LEU A 148 -4.49 -9.74 -1.30
CA LEU A 148 -4.53 -11.09 -1.89
C LEU A 148 -3.16 -11.50 -2.42
N LEU A 149 -2.48 -10.61 -3.14
CA LEU A 149 -1.15 -10.87 -3.68
C LEU A 149 -0.11 -11.02 -2.56
N TRP A 150 -0.19 -10.20 -1.52
CA TRP A 150 0.67 -10.30 -0.34
C TRP A 150 0.50 -11.65 0.37
N ALA A 151 -0.75 -12.09 0.59
CA ALA A 151 -1.04 -13.41 1.15
C ALA A 151 -0.52 -14.54 0.26
N ALA A 152 -0.68 -14.45 -1.06
CA ALA A 152 -0.16 -15.45 -1.99
C ALA A 152 1.39 -15.56 -1.94
N ILE A 153 2.08 -14.42 -1.84
CA ILE A 153 3.54 -14.38 -1.73
C ILE A 153 4.00 -15.00 -0.39
N ALA A 154 3.36 -14.61 0.72
CA ALA A 154 3.67 -15.16 2.04
C ALA A 154 3.43 -16.68 2.10
N PHE A 155 2.35 -17.17 1.48
CA PHE A 155 2.05 -18.60 1.39
C PHE A 155 3.12 -19.37 0.60
N VAL A 156 3.56 -18.84 -0.55
CA VAL A 156 4.62 -19.48 -1.35
C VAL A 156 5.95 -19.48 -0.59
N GLN A 157 6.30 -18.39 0.11
CA GLN A 157 7.50 -18.32 0.95
C GLN A 157 7.46 -19.32 2.11
N LEU A 158 6.28 -19.60 2.66
CA LEU A 158 6.12 -20.59 3.73
C LEU A 158 6.42 -22.02 3.27
N LEU A 159 6.11 -22.33 2.00
CA LEU A 159 6.34 -23.64 1.39
C LEU A 159 7.80 -23.86 0.98
N ASP A 160 8.57 -22.79 0.78
CA ASP A 160 9.98 -22.86 0.42
C ASP A 160 10.86 -22.96 1.68
N ASP A 161 11.47 -24.13 1.91
CA ASP A 161 12.38 -24.40 3.04
C ASP A 161 13.80 -23.81 2.86
N ALA A 162 14.10 -23.22 1.71
CA ALA A 162 15.45 -22.78 1.36
C ALA A 162 15.68 -21.32 1.77
N PRO A 163 16.74 -21.01 2.54
CA PRO A 163 17.14 -19.63 2.77
C PRO A 163 17.48 -19.02 1.40
N VAL A 164 16.75 -17.97 1.03
CA VAL A 164 17.00 -17.23 -0.19
C VAL A 164 18.35 -16.53 0.00
N GLU A 165 19.43 -17.08 -0.57
CA GLU A 165 20.61 -16.28 -0.83
C GLU A 165 20.17 -15.14 -1.76
N VAL A 166 20.08 -13.95 -1.17
CA VAL A 166 19.91 -12.70 -1.91
C VAL A 166 21.20 -12.51 -2.69
N ASN A 167 21.23 -13.04 -3.91
CA ASN A 167 22.27 -12.69 -4.87
C ASN A 167 22.07 -11.21 -5.21
N HIS A 168 22.85 -10.36 -4.56
CA HIS A 168 23.04 -8.97 -4.94
C HIS A 168 23.72 -8.95 -6.30
N VAL A 169 22.92 -8.83 -7.36
CA VAL A 169 23.34 -8.33 -8.66
C VAL A 169 22.69 -6.97 -8.85
#